data_AF-W2F0K1-F1
#
_entry.id   AF-W2F0K1-F1
#
_cell.length_a   1.000
_cell.length_b   1.000
_cell.length_c   1.000
_cell.angle_alpha   90.00
_cell.angle_beta   90.00
_cell.angle_gamma   90.00
#
_symmetry.space_group_name_H-M   'P 1'
#
loop_
_entity.id
_entity.type
_entity.pdbx_description
1 polymer ?
#
loop_
_entity_poly.entity_id
_entity_poly.type
_entity_poly.pdbx_seq_one_letter_code
_entity_poly.pdbx_strand_id
1 'polypeptide(L)'
;MPLPGDRPVGLDEYGTTTTEMREGESLDLRLSREVPDVDPVFGVPPEGERKPGAADDELLDSSEDELSAVPDDGVADALGERGAPSYDTEEPREAGRLVDPDGGMGVDTEKDMVAEDVGPDFGGYSPEESAMRIEDEGPA
;
A
#
# COMPACT_ATOMS: atom_id res chain seq x y z
N MET A 1 34.00 21.20 -29.74
CA MET A 1 33.16 20.87 -28.57
C MET A 1 32.82 19.39 -28.67
N PRO A 2 32.97 18.60 -27.60
CA PRO A 2 32.49 17.22 -27.63
C PRO A 2 30.95 17.21 -27.77
N LEU A 3 30.43 16.31 -28.58
CA LEU A 3 29.01 16.05 -28.77
C LEU A 3 28.49 15.14 -27.63
N PRO A 4 27.23 15.28 -27.23
CA PRO A 4 26.57 14.29 -26.36
C PRO A 4 26.69 12.89 -26.98
N GLY A 5 27.28 11.94 -26.24
CA GLY A 5 27.56 10.58 -26.72
C GLY A 5 29.00 10.33 -27.19
N ASP A 6 29.84 11.38 -27.33
CA ASP A 6 31.28 11.21 -27.63
C ASP A 6 32.03 10.48 -26.50
N ARG A 7 31.43 10.39 -25.31
CA ARG A 7 31.95 9.68 -24.15
C ARG A 7 30.82 8.87 -23.52
N PRO A 8 31.08 7.63 -23.09
CA PRO A 8 30.09 6.84 -22.37
C PRO A 8 29.78 7.51 -21.01
N VAL A 9 28.49 7.53 -20.67
CA VAL A 9 27.97 8.06 -19.39
C VAL A 9 27.79 6.91 -18.42
N GLY A 10 28.04 7.12 -17.12
CA GLY A 10 27.86 6.10 -16.09
C GLY A 10 28.99 5.06 -15.98
N LEU A 11 30.06 5.17 -16.79
CA LEU A 11 31.17 4.21 -16.75
C LEU A 11 31.95 4.25 -15.42
N ASP A 12 31.99 5.42 -14.79
CA ASP A 12 32.59 5.63 -13.46
C ASP A 12 31.55 5.54 -12.32
N GLU A 13 30.32 5.09 -12.63
CA GLU A 13 29.22 5.00 -11.67
C GLU A 13 29.14 3.59 -11.06
N TYR A 14 28.94 3.54 -9.75
CA TYR A 14 28.85 2.28 -9.02
C TYR A 14 27.55 1.55 -9.37
N GLY A 15 27.61 0.23 -9.52
CA GLY A 15 26.44 -0.61 -9.78
C GLY A 15 26.22 -0.90 -11.27
N THR A 16 27.17 -0.54 -12.12
CA THR A 16 27.12 -0.87 -13.56
C THR A 16 27.69 -2.25 -13.87
N THR A 17 28.43 -2.86 -12.94
CA THR A 17 28.98 -4.20 -13.09
C THR A 17 28.23 -5.25 -12.26
N THR A 18 28.24 -6.51 -12.72
CA THR A 18 27.61 -7.64 -12.01
C THR A 18 28.18 -7.86 -10.60
N THR A 19 29.47 -7.55 -10.40
CA THR A 19 30.13 -7.67 -9.09
C THR A 19 29.60 -6.62 -8.13
N GLU A 20 29.56 -5.35 -8.54
CA GLU A 20 29.05 -4.24 -7.72
C GLU A 20 27.58 -4.43 -7.37
N MET A 21 26.74 -4.92 -8.29
CA MET A 21 25.34 -5.23 -8.00
C MET A 21 25.19 -6.31 -6.90
N ARG A 22 26.09 -7.30 -6.84
CA ARG A 22 26.07 -8.35 -5.81
C ARG A 22 26.61 -7.86 -4.46
N GLU A 23 27.63 -7.01 -4.49
CA GLU A 23 28.21 -6.42 -3.29
C GLU A 23 27.26 -5.39 -2.67
N GLY A 24 26.55 -4.64 -3.51
CA GLY A 24 25.66 -3.56 -3.10
C GLY A 24 26.42 -2.30 -2.71
N GLU A 25 25.85 -1.14 -3.04
CA GLU A 25 26.44 0.14 -2.66
C GLU A 25 26.18 0.45 -1.18
N SER A 26 27.18 1.01 -0.49
CA SER A 26 26.96 1.52 0.87
C SER A 26 25.95 2.68 0.89
N LEU A 27 25.13 2.75 1.94
CA LEU A 27 24.14 3.81 2.11
C LEU A 27 24.79 5.21 2.16
N ASP A 28 25.96 5.33 2.80
CA ASP A 28 26.69 6.59 2.88
C ASP A 28 27.09 7.11 1.49
N LEU A 29 27.54 6.22 0.60
CA LEU A 29 27.91 6.60 -0.76
C LEU A 29 26.68 7.05 -1.57
N ARG A 30 25.53 6.38 -1.42
CA ARG A 30 24.26 6.79 -2.02
C ARG A 30 23.84 8.19 -1.54
N LEU A 31 23.81 8.40 -0.23
CA LEU A 31 23.44 9.69 0.38
C LEU A 31 24.39 10.81 -0.01
N SER A 32 25.68 10.52 -0.20
CA SER A 32 26.66 11.54 -0.60
C SER A 32 26.45 12.11 -2.02
N ARG A 33 25.78 11.35 -2.90
CA ARG A 33 25.47 11.75 -4.27
C ARG A 33 24.09 12.39 -4.42
N GLU A 34 23.19 12.10 -3.49
CA GLU A 34 21.83 12.62 -3.47
C GLU A 34 21.84 14.13 -3.16
N VAL A 35 21.09 14.91 -3.94
CA VAL A 35 20.80 16.30 -3.61
C VAL A 35 19.46 16.30 -2.88
N PRO A 36 19.38 16.79 -1.63
CA PRO A 36 18.12 16.85 -0.91
C PRO A 36 17.10 17.68 -1.69
N ASP A 37 15.89 17.16 -1.80
CA ASP A 37 14.79 17.92 -2.37
C ASP A 37 14.45 19.10 -1.44
N VAL A 38 14.62 20.31 -1.95
CA VAL A 38 14.20 21.54 -1.27
C VAL A 38 12.74 21.80 -1.63
N ASP A 39 11.84 21.42 -0.74
CA ASP A 39 10.45 21.82 -0.84
C ASP A 39 10.34 23.33 -0.57
N PRO A 40 9.85 24.18 -1.49
CA PRO A 40 9.71 25.61 -1.25
C PRO A 40 8.74 25.94 -0.09
N VAL A 41 7.85 25.01 0.30
CA VAL A 41 6.92 25.17 1.43
C VAL A 41 7.62 24.94 2.77
N PHE A 42 8.64 24.06 2.82
CA PHE A 42 9.28 23.63 4.06
C PHE A 42 10.79 23.91 4.15
N GLY A 43 11.43 24.37 3.06
CA GLY A 43 12.88 24.29 2.84
C GLY A 43 13.67 25.61 2.80
N VAL A 44 13.07 26.77 3.10
CA VAL A 44 13.81 28.03 3.35
C VAL A 44 13.06 28.80 4.43
N PRO A 45 13.58 28.98 5.66
CA PRO A 45 13.13 30.11 6.45
C PRO A 45 13.63 31.36 5.70
N PRO A 46 12.76 32.26 5.20
CA PRO A 46 13.25 33.52 4.71
C PRO A 46 13.97 34.21 5.88
N GLU A 47 15.24 34.58 5.68
CA GLU A 47 15.90 35.54 6.56
C GLU A 47 15.17 36.88 6.41
N GLY A 48 14.13 37.09 7.22
CA GLY A 48 13.31 38.28 7.17
C GLY A 48 11.90 38.06 7.70
N GLU A 49 11.71 38.37 8.99
CA GLU A 49 10.44 38.76 9.61
C GLU A 49 9.27 37.76 9.55
N ARG A 50 9.18 36.88 10.56
CA ARG A 50 7.87 36.32 10.95
C ARG A 50 7.04 37.41 11.62
N LYS A 51 5.99 37.90 10.96
CA LYS A 51 4.85 38.52 11.65
C LYS A 51 3.99 37.41 12.28
N PRO A 52 3.70 37.43 13.59
CA PRO A 52 2.74 36.51 14.17
C PRO A 52 1.32 37.04 13.89
N GLY A 53 0.46 36.22 13.28
CA GLY A 53 -1.00 36.43 13.35
C GLY A 53 -1.79 36.47 12.04
N ALA A 54 -1.67 35.46 11.18
CA ALA A 54 -2.72 35.17 10.19
C ALA A 54 -3.07 33.68 10.34
N ALA A 55 -3.99 33.40 11.26
CA ALA A 55 -4.69 32.13 11.34
C ALA A 55 -5.95 32.35 10.50
N ASP A 56 -5.88 31.96 9.23
CA ASP A 56 -6.98 32.10 8.29
C ASP A 56 -7.45 30.68 8.02
N ASP A 57 -8.27 30.24 8.97
CA ASP A 57 -9.08 29.03 9.03
C ASP A 57 -10.16 29.09 7.94
N GLU A 58 -9.79 28.74 6.70
CA GLU A 58 -10.76 28.54 5.62
C GLU A 58 -11.39 27.15 5.78
N LEU A 59 -12.40 27.09 6.64
CA LEU A 59 -13.33 26.00 6.81
C LEU A 59 -13.91 25.60 5.44
N LEU A 60 -13.57 24.39 4.99
CA LEU A 60 -14.20 23.74 3.85
C LEU A 60 -15.70 23.56 4.16
N ASP A 61 -16.51 24.31 3.42
CA ASP A 61 -17.97 24.27 3.41
C ASP A 61 -18.47 22.84 3.16
N SER A 62 -19.04 22.25 4.21
CA SER A 62 -19.72 20.97 4.20
C SER A 62 -21.06 21.13 3.48
N SER A 63 -21.09 20.89 2.17
CA SER A 63 -22.36 20.68 1.47
C SER A 63 -22.94 19.34 1.91
N GLU A 64 -23.93 19.43 2.79
CA GLU A 64 -24.81 18.36 3.26
C GLU A 64 -25.49 17.67 2.06
N ASP A 65 -25.03 16.47 1.72
CA ASP A 65 -25.74 15.57 0.80
C ASP A 65 -26.54 14.58 1.67
N GLU A 66 -27.82 14.86 1.85
CA GLU A 66 -28.77 14.03 2.59
C GLU A 66 -28.91 12.64 1.94
N LEU A 67 -28.13 11.68 2.42
CA LEU A 67 -28.46 10.26 2.22
C LEU A 67 -29.74 9.94 3.00
N SER A 68 -30.87 10.04 2.30
CA SER A 68 -32.18 9.66 2.80
C SER A 68 -32.13 8.24 3.38
N ALA A 69 -32.51 8.11 4.64
CA ALA A 69 -32.68 6.83 5.32
C ALA A 69 -33.57 5.90 4.49
N VAL A 70 -33.00 4.82 3.98
CA VAL A 70 -33.77 3.70 3.44
C VAL A 70 -34.36 2.96 4.64
N PRO A 71 -35.68 2.80 4.75
CA PRO A 71 -36.27 2.02 5.83
C PRO A 71 -35.82 0.56 5.73
N ASP A 72 -35.34 0.05 6.86
CA ASP A 72 -34.98 -1.34 7.12
C ASP A 72 -36.24 -2.22 7.07
N ASP A 73 -36.64 -2.64 5.87
CA ASP A 73 -37.63 -3.70 5.70
C ASP A 73 -36.93 -5.05 5.91
N GLY A 74 -36.92 -5.45 7.18
CA GLY A 74 -36.38 -6.72 7.65
C GLY A 74 -36.93 -7.92 6.86
N VAL A 75 -36.07 -8.46 6.02
CA VAL A 75 -36.18 -9.83 5.53
C VAL A 75 -35.15 -10.69 6.25
N ALA A 76 -35.57 -11.16 7.43
CA ALA A 76 -34.98 -12.35 8.02
C ALA A 76 -35.36 -13.55 7.15
N ASP A 77 -34.46 -13.98 6.28
CA ASP A 77 -34.57 -15.29 5.64
C ASP A 77 -33.22 -16.04 5.67
N ALA A 78 -33.16 -16.90 6.69
CA ALA A 78 -32.40 -18.13 6.82
C ALA A 78 -31.40 -18.50 5.69
N LEU A 79 -30.11 -18.22 5.92
CA LEU A 79 -29.06 -19.15 5.52
C LEU A 79 -28.46 -19.76 6.80
N GLY A 80 -28.59 -21.08 6.88
CA GLY A 80 -28.24 -21.89 8.03
C GLY A 80 -26.76 -21.81 8.43
N GLU A 81 -26.56 -22.03 9.72
CA GLU A 81 -25.30 -22.39 10.38
C GLU A 81 -24.13 -21.41 10.17
N ARG A 82 -24.03 -20.44 11.10
CA ARG A 82 -22.74 -19.86 11.49
C ARG A 82 -21.89 -20.95 12.14
N GLY A 83 -21.29 -21.80 11.31
CA GLY A 83 -20.12 -22.57 11.69
C GLY A 83 -19.00 -21.58 11.99
N ALA A 84 -18.35 -21.74 13.15
CA ALA A 84 -17.07 -21.10 13.41
C ALA A 84 -16.14 -21.36 12.20
N PRO A 85 -15.29 -20.40 11.80
CA PRO A 85 -14.31 -20.66 10.75
C PRO A 85 -13.47 -21.86 11.16
N SER A 86 -13.75 -23.00 10.54
CA SER A 86 -12.85 -24.13 10.59
C SER A 86 -11.59 -23.67 9.87
N TYR A 87 -10.53 -23.40 10.62
CA TYR A 87 -9.17 -23.30 10.06
C TYR A 87 -8.63 -24.67 9.65
N ASP A 88 -9.51 -25.68 9.55
CA ASP A 88 -9.25 -27.06 9.18
C ASP A 88 -10.20 -27.46 8.03
N THR A 89 -10.04 -26.78 6.90
CA THR A 89 -10.51 -27.32 5.61
C THR A 89 -9.27 -27.52 4.77
N GLU A 90 -8.91 -28.79 4.57
CA GLU A 90 -7.79 -29.29 3.78
C GLU A 90 -7.88 -28.94 2.28
N GLU A 91 -8.81 -28.08 1.87
CA GLU A 91 -8.96 -27.65 0.49
C GLU A 91 -8.12 -26.39 0.24
N PRO A 92 -7.23 -26.41 -0.78
CA PRO A 92 -6.36 -25.29 -1.09
C PRO A 92 -7.17 -24.12 -1.69
N ARG A 93 -7.69 -23.25 -0.81
CA ARG A 93 -8.37 -22.01 -1.19
C ARG A 93 -7.39 -20.88 -1.48
N GLU A 94 -7.82 -19.95 -2.32
CA GLU A 94 -7.08 -18.70 -2.56
C GLU A 94 -7.03 -17.88 -1.27
N ALA A 95 -5.91 -17.18 -1.06
CA ALA A 95 -5.80 -16.24 0.05
C ALA A 95 -6.77 -15.08 -0.18
N GLY A 96 -7.67 -14.83 0.79
CA GLY A 96 -8.60 -13.73 0.72
C GLY A 96 -8.07 -12.44 1.36
N ARG A 97 -8.78 -11.34 1.12
CA ARG A 97 -8.51 -10.07 1.80
C ARG A 97 -9.03 -10.14 3.24
N LEU A 98 -8.20 -9.72 4.19
CA LEU A 98 -8.61 -9.55 5.59
C LEU A 98 -9.03 -8.11 5.83
N VAL A 99 -10.18 -7.92 6.48
CA VAL A 99 -10.75 -6.61 6.79
C VAL A 99 -11.10 -6.57 8.27
N ASP A 100 -10.72 -5.49 8.95
CA ASP A 100 -11.10 -5.29 10.35
C ASP A 100 -12.62 -5.16 10.51
N PRO A 101 -13.18 -5.46 11.69
CA PRO A 101 -14.62 -5.35 11.93
C PRO A 101 -15.19 -3.95 11.65
N ASP A 102 -14.39 -2.90 11.80
CA ASP A 102 -14.75 -1.51 11.50
C ASP A 102 -14.32 -1.05 10.09
N GLY A 103 -13.78 -1.96 9.29
CA GLY A 103 -13.25 -1.68 7.95
C GLY A 103 -11.89 -0.99 7.93
N GLY A 104 -11.16 -0.97 9.06
CA GLY A 104 -9.89 -0.27 9.21
C GLY A 104 -10.08 1.24 9.39
N MET A 105 -11.24 1.68 9.88
CA MET A 105 -11.56 3.09 10.09
C MET A 105 -11.33 3.50 11.54
N GLY A 106 -10.52 4.53 11.74
CA GLY A 106 -10.27 5.10 13.06
C GLY A 106 -8.90 4.71 13.60
N VAL A 107 -8.74 4.83 14.92
CA VAL A 107 -7.51 4.42 15.60
C VAL A 107 -7.73 3.07 16.23
N ASP A 108 -6.79 2.15 16.04
CA ASP A 108 -6.83 0.85 16.70
C ASP A 108 -6.65 1.04 18.22
N THR A 109 -7.66 0.66 19.01
CA THR A 109 -7.65 0.76 20.46
C THR A 109 -7.47 -0.57 21.17
N GLU A 110 -7.64 -1.66 20.42
CA GLU A 110 -7.54 -3.01 20.88
C GLU A 110 -6.14 -3.53 20.54
N LYS A 111 -5.73 -4.61 21.18
CA LYS A 111 -4.43 -5.25 20.90
C LYS A 111 -4.57 -6.58 20.21
N ASP A 112 -5.80 -7.07 20.15
CA ASP A 112 -6.12 -8.36 19.58
C ASP A 112 -6.24 -8.19 18.07
N MET A 113 -5.36 -8.86 17.33
CA MET A 113 -5.37 -8.81 15.86
C MET A 113 -6.46 -9.75 15.34
N VAL A 114 -7.65 -9.20 15.08
CA VAL A 114 -8.83 -9.93 14.59
C VAL A 114 -9.30 -9.29 13.30
N ALA A 115 -9.49 -10.10 12.26
CA ALA A 115 -10.03 -9.65 10.97
C ALA A 115 -10.94 -10.71 10.35
N GLU A 116 -11.88 -10.28 9.51
CA GLU A 116 -12.73 -11.16 8.71
C GLU A 116 -12.16 -11.31 7.29
N ASP A 117 -12.13 -12.54 6.79
CA ASP A 117 -11.77 -12.85 5.41
C ASP A 117 -12.98 -12.55 4.50
N VAL A 118 -12.87 -11.53 3.65
CA VAL A 118 -13.93 -11.11 2.71
C VAL A 118 -13.77 -11.73 1.32
N GLY A 119 -12.95 -12.78 1.21
CA GLY A 119 -12.73 -13.53 -0.02
C GLY A 119 -11.60 -12.98 -0.89
N PRO A 120 -11.25 -13.72 -1.97
CA PRO A 120 -10.17 -13.36 -2.87
C PRO A 120 -10.46 -12.08 -3.65
N ASP A 121 -9.39 -11.48 -4.16
CA ASP A 121 -9.52 -10.44 -5.17
C ASP A 121 -10.08 -11.08 -6.44
N PHE A 122 -11.11 -10.48 -7.03
CA PHE A 122 -11.82 -11.01 -8.21
C PHE A 122 -10.96 -11.19 -9.48
N GLY A 123 -9.64 -11.02 -9.38
CA GLY A 123 -8.67 -11.11 -10.46
C GLY A 123 -8.19 -12.52 -10.80
N GLY A 124 -8.41 -13.50 -9.91
CA GLY A 124 -7.81 -14.83 -10.06
C GLY A 124 -6.27 -14.78 -10.16
N TYR A 125 -5.65 -15.92 -10.45
CA TYR A 125 -4.19 -15.98 -10.58
C TYR A 125 -3.69 -15.28 -11.84
N SER A 126 -2.59 -14.54 -11.71
CA SER A 126 -1.81 -14.09 -12.86
C SER A 126 -1.24 -15.28 -13.65
N PRO A 127 -0.83 -15.09 -14.92
CA PRO A 127 -0.18 -16.15 -15.71
C PRO A 127 1.07 -16.72 -15.03
N GLU A 128 1.88 -15.87 -14.39
CA GLU A 128 3.09 -16.26 -13.68
C GLU A 128 2.76 -17.05 -12.41
N GLU A 129 1.73 -16.65 -11.67
CA GLU A 129 1.25 -17.39 -10.49
C GLU A 129 0.67 -18.75 -10.87
N SER A 130 -0.11 -18.80 -11.95
CA SER A 130 -0.68 -20.05 -12.47
C SER A 130 0.40 -21.03 -12.92
N ALA A 131 1.50 -20.54 -13.48
CA ALA A 131 2.63 -21.37 -13.91
C ALA A 131 3.42 -21.98 -12.75
N MET A 132 3.43 -21.34 -11.57
CA MET A 132 4.13 -21.82 -10.38
C MET A 132 3.24 -22.62 -9.42
N ARG A 133 1.91 -22.50 -9.51
CA ARG A 133 0.97 -23.21 -8.66
C ARG A 133 1.05 -24.72 -8.92
N ILE A 134 1.25 -25.50 -7.86
CA ILE A 134 1.26 -26.97 -7.91
C ILE A 134 -0.12 -27.46 -7.46
N GLU A 135 -0.83 -28.14 -8.34
CA GLU A 135 -2.07 -28.84 -8.01
C GLU A 135 -1.74 -30.25 -7.53
N ASP A 136 -2.35 -30.68 -6.43
CA ASP A 136 -2.22 -32.06 -5.97
C ASP A 136 -3.15 -32.95 -6.80
N GLU A 137 -2.57 -33.79 -7.67
CA GLU A 137 -3.32 -34.77 -8.44
C GLU A 137 -3.74 -35.91 -7.50
N GLY A 138 -4.96 -35.83 -6.97
CA GLY A 138 -5.55 -36.92 -6.19
C GLY A 138 -5.55 -38.26 -6.94
N PRO A 139 -5.63 -39.41 -6.23
CA PRO A 139 -5.58 -40.72 -6.88
C PRO A 139 -6.76 -40.92 -7.83
N ALA A 140 -6.46 -41.39 -9.05
CA ALA A 140 -7.41 -41.68 -10.12
C ALA A 140 -8.41 -42.80 -9.82
#